data_AF-A0A1I1MNF1-F1
#
_entry.id   AF-A0A1I1MNF1-F1
#
_cell.length_a   1.000
_cell.length_b   1.000
_cell.length_c   1.000
_cell.angle_alpha   90.00
_cell.angle_beta   90.00
_cell.angle_gamma   90.00
#
_symmetry.space_group_name_H-M   'P 1'
#
loop_
_entity.id
_entity.type
_entity.pdbx_description
1 polymer ?
#
loop_
_entity_poly.entity_id
_entity_poly.type
_entity_poly.pdbx_seq_one_letter_code
_entity_poly.pdbx_strand_id
1 'polypeptide(L)' 'MITALRQKALPDISSRRMTVFVCGILGLALITVAGNVQASALHAAAHDVRHANGFVCH' A
#
# COMPACT_ATOMS: atom_id res chain seq x y z
N MET A 1 21.61 -30.93 -21.56
CA MET A 1 21.65 -29.94 -20.45
C MET A 1 20.26 -29.84 -19.87
N ILE A 2 20.05 -30.38 -18.68
CA ILE A 2 18.74 -30.53 -18.06
C ILE A 2 18.39 -29.21 -17.38
N THR A 3 17.33 -28.56 -17.84
CA THR A 3 16.83 -27.29 -17.29
C THR A 3 16.21 -27.57 -15.92
N ALA A 4 16.89 -27.16 -14.84
CA ALA A 4 16.33 -27.21 -13.49
C ALA A 4 15.18 -26.20 -13.39
N LEU A 5 13.95 -26.69 -13.17
CA LEU A 5 12.81 -25.84 -12.86
C LEU A 5 13.03 -25.20 -11.49
N ARG A 6 13.17 -23.87 -11.47
CA ARG A 6 13.20 -23.07 -10.25
C ARG A 6 11.87 -23.22 -9.51
N GLN A 7 11.88 -23.97 -8.41
CA GLN A 7 10.74 -24.04 -7.51
C GLN A 7 10.53 -22.67 -6.87
N LYS A 8 9.45 -21.96 -7.24
CA LYS A 8 9.01 -20.78 -6.48
C LYS A 8 8.52 -21.30 -5.14
N ALA A 9 9.24 -21.00 -4.07
CA ALA A 9 8.84 -21.37 -2.72
C ALA A 9 7.41 -20.87 -2.47
N LEU A 10 6.47 -21.79 -2.22
CA LEU A 10 5.13 -21.39 -1.78
C LEU A 10 5.29 -20.85 -0.36
N PRO A 11 4.73 -19.67 -0.05
CA PRO A 11 4.80 -19.13 1.30
C PRO A 11 4.10 -20.10 2.24
N ASP A 12 4.82 -20.52 3.28
CA ASP A 12 4.30 -21.32 4.38
C ASP A 12 3.12 -20.61 5.06
N ILE A 13 2.23 -21.36 5.71
CA ILE A 13 1.06 -20.82 6.41
C ILE A 13 1.47 -19.77 7.45
N SER A 14 2.63 -19.93 8.09
CA SER A 14 3.21 -18.91 8.97
C SER A 14 3.50 -17.60 8.22
N SER A 15 4.15 -17.69 7.05
CA SER A 15 4.44 -16.53 6.19
C SER A 15 3.16 -15.87 5.67
N ARG A 16 2.13 -16.64 5.30
CA ARG A 16 0.84 -16.09 4.85
C ARG A 16 0.12 -15.32 5.96
N ARG A 17 0.09 -15.86 7.19
CA ARG A 17 -0.51 -15.18 8.35
C ARG A 17 0.22 -13.87 8.65
N MET A 18 1.54 -13.88 8.58
CA MET A 18 2.35 -12.67 8.73
C MET A 18 2.02 -11.62 7.65
N THR A 19 1.91 -12.03 6.39
CA THR A 19 1.51 -11.13 5.29
C THR A 19 0.14 -10.50 5.55
N VAL A 20 -0.86 -11.30 5.93
CA VAL A 20 -2.21 -10.80 6.23
C VAL A 20 -2.18 -9.83 7.40
N PHE A 21 -1.44 -10.15 8.46
CA PHE A 21 -1.30 -9.30 9.63
C PHE A 21 -0.66 -7.94 9.29
N VAL A 22 0.44 -7.94 8.54
CA VAL A 22 1.12 -6.72 8.11
C VAL A 22 0.23 -5.88 7.21
N CYS A 23 -0.43 -6.48 6.21
CA CYS A 23 -1.38 -5.77 5.35
C CYS A 23 -2.56 -5.21 6.16
N GLY A 24 -3.06 -5.95 7.16
CA GLY A 24 -4.13 -5.52 8.04
C GLY A 24 -3.72 -4.30 8.88
N ILE A 25 -2.55 -4.32 9.50
CA ILE A 25 -2.01 -3.18 10.24
C ILE A 25 -1.82 -1.98 9.31
N LEU A 26 -1.25 -2.19 8.12
CA LEU A 26 -1.04 -1.11 7.16
C LEU A 26 -2.36 -0.46 6.76
N GLY A 27 -3.40 -1.25 6.45
CA GLY A 27 -4.73 -0.75 6.12
C GLY A 27 -5.37 0.03 7.27
N LEU A 28 -5.30 -0.49 8.49
CA LEU A 28 -5.80 0.20 9.68
C LEU A 28 -5.06 1.52 9.92
N ALA A 29 -3.73 1.52 9.81
CA ALA A 29 -2.92 2.72 9.98
C ALA A 29 -3.30 3.80 8.94
N LEU A 30 -3.50 3.43 7.67
CA LEU A 30 -3.93 4.37 6.63
C LEU A 30 -5.28 5.01 6.96
N ILE A 31 -6.27 4.21 7.37
CA ILE A 31 -7.61 4.70 7.74
C ILE A 31 -7.51 5.61 8.97
N THR A 32 -6.78 5.20 10.00
CA THR A 32 -6.64 6.00 11.23
C THR A 32 -5.96 7.34 10.93
N VAL A 33 -4.85 7.36 10.19
CA VAL A 33 -4.14 8.61 9.89
C VAL A 33 -4.97 9.50 8.98
N ALA A 34 -5.47 8.98 7.86
CA ALA A 34 -6.26 9.78 6.91
C ALA A 34 -7.58 10.26 7.52
N GLY A 35 -8.20 9.48 8.42
CA GLY A 35 -9.45 9.85 9.09
C GLY A 35 -9.31 10.85 10.23
N ASN A 36 -8.10 11.07 10.77
CA ASN A 36 -7.86 11.95 11.93
C ASN A 36 -6.98 13.17 11.61
N VAL A 37 -6.42 13.27 10.40
CA VAL A 37 -5.73 14.49 9.97
C VAL A 37 -6.74 15.60 9.65
N GLN A 38 -6.32 16.87 9.76
CA GLN A 38 -7.17 18.01 9.43
C GLN A 38 -7.63 17.94 7.96
N ALA A 39 -8.94 18.17 7.73
CA ALA A 39 -9.54 18.06 6.40
C ALA A 39 -8.83 18.92 5.34
N SER A 40 -8.36 20.13 5.71
CA SER A 40 -7.62 21.00 4.77
C SER A 40 -6.24 20.44 4.40
N ALA A 41 -5.54 19.80 5.33
CA ALA A 41 -4.25 19.17 5.05
C ALA A 41 -4.43 17.94 4.15
N LEU A 42 -5.46 17.12 4.40
CA LEU A 42 -5.78 15.98 3.54
C LEU A 42 -6.19 16.42 2.12
N HIS A 43 -6.97 17.50 2.03
CA HIS A 43 -7.38 18.09 0.77
C HIS A 43 -6.18 18.62 -0.03
N ALA A 44 -5.29 19.39 0.60
CA ALA A 44 -4.08 19.91 -0.04
C ALA A 44 -3.18 18.77 -0.55
N ALA A 45 -2.94 17.74 0.26
CA ALA A 45 -2.18 16.56 -0.16
C ALA A 45 -2.83 15.83 -1.36
N ALA A 46 -4.17 15.73 -1.40
CA ALA A 46 -4.87 15.17 -2.54
C ALA A 46 -4.73 16.03 -3.80
N HIS A 47 -4.71 17.35 -3.66
CA HIS A 47 -4.40 18.27 -4.76
C HIS A 47 -2.96 18.09 -5.27
N ASP A 48 -1.97 17.96 -4.38
CA ASP A 48 -0.57 17.74 -4.75
C ASP A 48 -0.37 16.46 -5.56
N VAL A 49 -1.06 15.36 -5.20
CA VAL A 49 -1.00 14.10 -5.96
C VAL A 49 -1.54 14.28 -7.38
N ARG A 50 -2.57 15.11 -7.57
CA ARG A 50 -3.11 15.40 -8.90
C ARG A 50 -2.10 16.20 -9.72
N HIS A 51 -1.44 17.18 -9.12
CA HIS A 51 -0.35 17.93 -9.77
C HIS A 51 0.85 17.02 -10.12
N ALA A 52 1.26 16.13 -9.22
CA ALA A 52 2.33 15.16 -9.46
C ALA A 52 2.01 14.17 -10.60
N ASN A 53 0.72 13.83 -10.77
CA ASN A 53 0.24 12.96 -11.84
C ASN A 53 -0.05 13.70 -13.16
N GLY A 54 0.30 14.99 -13.26
CA GLY A 54 0.14 15.79 -14.47
C GLY A 54 -1.30 16.22 -14.77
N PHE A 55 -2.20 16.17 -13.78
CA PHE A 55 -3.53 16.76 -13.94
C PHE A 55 -3.41 18.29 -13.98
N VAL A 56 -4.06 18.91 -14.96
CA VAL A 56 -4.17 20.37 -15.05
C VAL A 56 -4.88 20.91 -13.83
N CYS A 57 -4.27 21.95 -13.25
CA CYS A 57 -4.68 22.56 -12.00
C CYS A 57 -6.00 23.33 -12.14
N HIS A 58 -6.20 23.91 -13.31
CA HIS A 58 -7.32 24.72 -13.80
C HIS A 58 -6.80 25.41 -15.07
#